data_AF-A0A0Q9LQJ2-F1
#
_entry.id   AF-A0A0Q9LQJ2-F1
#
_cell.length_a   1.000
_cell.length_b   1.000
_cell.length_c   1.000
_cell.angle_alpha   90.00
_cell.angle_beta   90.00
_cell.angle_gamma   90.00
#
_symmetry.space_group_name_H-M   'P 1'
#
loop_
_entity.id
_entity.type
_entity.pdbx_description
1 polymer ?
#
loop_
_entity_poly.entity_id
_entity_poly.type
_entity_poly.pdbx_seq_one_letter_code
_entity_poly.pdbx_strand_id
1 'polypeptide(L)'
;MRSSILVAGTTFLFSGTLLFGMVNLAIANYVPHMGGWSDPPGKLSLALDGTMLRIPYIISILFMIIGVTLLVTAILKEFSNKNFETHVKAGLDS
;
A
#
# COMPACT_ATOMS: atom_id res chain seq x y z
N MET A 1 -18.98 -12.26 -3.34
CA MET A 1 -18.19 -11.10 -3.85
C MET A 1 -17.55 -10.25 -2.74
N ARG A 2 -18.12 -10.09 -1.53
CA ARG A 2 -17.51 -9.28 -0.43
C ARG A 2 -16.14 -9.77 0.03
N SER A 3 -15.96 -11.08 0.25
CA SER A 3 -14.64 -11.63 0.63
C SER A 3 -13.59 -11.44 -0.45
N SER A 4 -13.96 -11.47 -1.73
CA SER A 4 -13.01 -11.31 -2.84
C SER A 4 -12.37 -9.93 -2.86
N ILE A 5 -13.11 -8.87 -2.53
CA ILE A 5 -12.57 -7.49 -2.46
C ILE A 5 -11.65 -7.33 -1.25
N LEU A 6 -12.00 -7.91 -0.10
CA LEU A 6 -11.14 -7.91 1.08
C LEU A 6 -9.84 -8.70 0.86
N VAL A 7 -9.93 -9.88 0.25
CA VAL A 7 -8.77 -10.70 -0.12
C VAL A 7 -7.90 -9.98 -1.16
N ALA A 8 -8.50 -9.35 -2.17
CA ALA A 8 -7.76 -8.56 -3.14
C ALA A 8 -7.07 -7.36 -2.49
N GLY A 9 -7.79 -6.55 -1.70
CA GLY A 9 -7.26 -5.37 -1.02
C GLY A 9 -6.10 -5.71 -0.08
N THR A 10 -6.25 -6.77 0.73
CA THR A 10 -5.17 -7.26 1.62
C THR A 10 -3.97 -7.80 0.83
N THR A 11 -4.19 -8.55 -0.25
CA THR A 11 -3.12 -9.06 -1.11
C THR A 11 -2.34 -7.92 -1.80
N PHE A 12 -3.05 -6.92 -2.34
CA PHE A 12 -2.43 -5.74 -2.97
C PHE A 12 -1.66 -4.89 -1.95
N LEU A 13 -2.22 -4.71 -0.75
CA LEU A 13 -1.54 -3.99 0.31
C LEU A 13 -0.26 -4.71 0.74
N PHE A 14 -0.36 -6.01 1.04
CA PHE A 14 0.76 -6.81 1.52
C PHE A 14 1.87 -6.92 0.47
N SER A 15 1.50 -7.19 -0.79
CA SER A 15 2.46 -7.23 -1.90
C SER A 15 3.12 -5.87 -2.16
N GLY A 16 2.35 -4.77 -2.11
CA GLY A 16 2.87 -3.41 -2.21
C GLY A 16 3.86 -3.08 -1.09
N THR A 17 3.53 -3.41 0.16
CA THR A 17 4.42 -3.20 1.32
C THR A 17 5.68 -4.04 1.23
N LEU A 18 5.57 -5.31 0.84
CA LEU A 18 6.75 -6.17 0.63
C LEU A 18 7.66 -5.64 -0.47
N LEU A 19 7.09 -5.24 -1.61
CA LEU A 19 7.86 -4.67 -2.72
C LEU A 19 8.55 -3.38 -2.31
N PHE A 20 7.84 -2.50 -1.60
CA PHE A 20 8.42 -1.27 -1.05
C PHE A 20 9.56 -1.57 -0.08
N GLY A 21 9.39 -2.54 0.82
CA GLY A 21 10.42 -2.98 1.76
C GLY A 21 11.66 -3.52 1.05
N MET A 22 11.48 -4.36 0.03
CA MET A 22 12.60 -4.89 -0.77
C MET A 22 13.37 -3.80 -1.51
N VAL A 23 12.69 -2.80 -2.07
CA VAL A 23 13.35 -1.64 -2.70
C VAL A 23 14.21 -0.89 -1.69
N ASN A 24 13.66 -0.60 -0.51
CA ASN A 24 14.41 0.09 0.55
C ASN A 24 15.59 -0.75 1.07
N LEU A 25 15.43 -2.06 1.18
CA LEU A 25 16.51 -2.97 1.57
C LEU A 25 17.63 -3.00 0.52
N ALA A 26 17.28 -3.03 -0.76
CA ALA A 26 18.25 -2.98 -1.85
C ALA A 26 19.01 -1.64 -1.89
N ILE A 27 18.30 -0.52 -1.67
CA ILE A 27 18.92 0.80 -1.51
C ILE A 27 19.86 0.81 -0.30
N ALA A 28 19.45 0.27 0.84
CA ALA A 28 20.28 0.22 2.05
C ALA A 28 21.58 -0.57 1.84
N ASN A 29 21.55 -1.64 1.03
CA ASN A 29 22.75 -2.39 0.65
C ASN A 29 23.60 -1.66 -0.42
N TYR A 30 22.98 -0.86 -1.27
CA TYR A 30 23.68 -0.14 -2.34
C TYR A 30 24.36 1.14 -1.85
N VAL A 31 23.72 1.89 -0.94
CA VAL A 31 24.19 3.20 -0.44
C VAL A 31 25.63 3.20 0.11
N PRO A 32 26.12 2.17 0.84
CA PRO A 32 27.51 2.12 1.31
C PRO A 32 28.56 2.10 0.19
N HIS A 33 28.16 1.66 -1.02
CA HIS A 33 29.03 1.58 -2.20
C HIS A 33 29.02 2.89 -3.01
N MET A 34 28.20 3.88 -2.64
CA MET A 34 28.14 5.18 -3.28
C MET A 34 29.06 6.19 -2.59
N GLY A 35 30.04 6.71 -3.33
CA GLY A 35 30.92 7.79 -2.87
C GLY A 35 30.20 9.13 -2.78
N GLY A 36 30.48 9.91 -1.73
CA GLY A 36 29.94 11.27 -1.52
C GLY A 36 28.51 11.28 -0.95
N TRP A 37 28.30 11.95 0.19
CA TRP A 37 26.96 12.22 0.76
C TRP A 37 26.42 13.62 0.41
N SER A 38 27.27 14.48 -0.17
CA SER A 38 27.07 15.94 -0.14
C SER A 38 26.84 16.59 -1.51
N ASP A 39 26.91 15.84 -2.61
CA ASP A 39 26.69 16.39 -3.95
C ASP A 39 25.21 16.26 -4.36
N PRO A 40 24.52 17.36 -4.74
CA PRO A 40 23.22 17.28 -5.40
C PRO A 40 23.36 16.47 -6.70
N PRO A 41 22.41 15.58 -7.07
CA PRO A 41 21.05 15.39 -6.55
C PRO A 41 20.95 14.40 -5.37
N GLY A 42 19.90 14.51 -4.56
CA GLY A 42 19.76 13.75 -3.30
C GLY A 42 19.95 12.23 -3.43
N LYS A 43 20.66 11.62 -2.46
CA LYS A 43 21.14 10.21 -2.50
C LYS A 43 20.08 9.17 -2.81
N LEU A 44 18.82 9.37 -2.39
CA LEU A 44 17.74 8.43 -2.68
C LEU A 44 17.46 8.34 -4.18
N SER A 45 17.44 9.48 -4.88
CA SER A 45 17.23 9.50 -6.34
C SER A 45 18.40 8.84 -7.07
N LEU A 46 19.64 9.17 -6.67
CA LEU A 46 20.83 8.54 -7.26
C LEU A 46 20.87 7.03 -6.99
N ALA A 47 20.48 6.58 -5.78
CA ALA A 47 20.42 5.16 -5.46
C ALA A 47 19.34 4.45 -6.26
N LEU A 48 18.15 5.05 -6.40
CA LEU A 48 17.06 4.51 -7.22
C LEU A 48 17.43 4.41 -8.70
N ASP A 49 18.14 5.41 -9.22
CA ASP A 49 18.58 5.43 -10.62
C ASP A 49 19.74 4.44 -10.84
N GLY A 50 20.70 4.39 -9.90
CA GLY A 50 21.85 3.47 -9.95
C GLY A 50 21.48 1.99 -9.77
N THR A 51 20.39 1.70 -9.08
CA THR A 51 19.87 0.32 -8.90
C THR A 51 18.74 -0.02 -9.87
N MET A 52 18.34 0.90 -10.74
CA MET A 52 17.17 0.79 -11.62
C MET A 52 15.86 0.49 -10.87
N LEU A 53 15.80 0.79 -9.57
CA LEU A 53 14.65 0.51 -8.69
C LEU A 53 13.59 1.61 -8.69
N ARG A 54 13.77 2.67 -9.48
CA ARG A 54 12.77 3.75 -9.59
C ARG A 54 11.39 3.22 -10.01
N ILE A 55 11.34 2.30 -10.99
CA ILE A 55 10.09 1.69 -11.46
C ILE A 55 9.41 0.87 -10.35
N PRO A 56 10.06 -0.15 -9.73
CA PRO A 56 9.43 -0.93 -8.68
C PRO A 56 9.06 -0.09 -7.45
N TYR A 57 9.80 0.99 -7.14
CA TYR A 57 9.41 1.95 -6.11
C TYR A 57 8.04 2.59 -6.40
N ILE A 58 7.85 3.14 -7.59
CA ILE A 58 6.58 3.77 -7.99
C ILE A 58 5.44 2.74 -7.99
N ILE A 59 5.67 1.56 -8.54
CA ILE A 59 4.67 0.48 -8.59
C ILE A 59 4.26 0.06 -7.17
N SER A 60 5.22 -0.05 -6.24
CA SER A 60 4.92 -0.42 -4.85
C SER A 60 3.99 0.58 -4.16
N ILE A 61 4.19 1.87 -4.38
CA ILE A 61 3.33 2.93 -3.84
C ILE A 61 1.94 2.85 -4.44
N LEU A 62 1.82 2.65 -5.76
CA LEU A 62 0.53 2.49 -6.42
C LEU A 62 -0.22 1.27 -5.88
N PHE A 63 0.46 0.14 -5.70
CA PHE A 63 -0.14 -1.08 -5.13
C PHE A 63 -0.61 -0.87 -3.70
N MET A 64 0.15 -0.15 -2.87
CA MET A 64 -0.28 0.20 -1.52
C MET A 64 -1.52 1.12 -1.55
N ILE A 65 -1.56 2.15 -2.39
CA ILE A 65 -2.71 3.06 -2.51
C ILE A 65 -3.97 2.30 -2.96
N ILE A 66 -3.85 1.45 -3.97
CA ILE A 66 -4.96 0.62 -4.46
C ILE A 66 -5.41 -0.37 -3.37
N GLY A 67 -4.46 -1.00 -2.68
CA GLY A 67 -4.75 -1.93 -1.57
C GLY A 67 -5.51 -1.25 -0.43
N VAL A 68 -5.05 -0.07 0.02
CA VAL A 68 -5.72 0.72 1.07
C VAL A 68 -7.11 1.15 0.63
N THR A 69 -7.26 1.69 -0.57
CA THR A 69 -8.58 2.17 -1.06
C THR A 69 -9.59 1.03 -1.17
N LEU A 70 -9.18 -0.15 -1.64
CA LEU A 70 -10.04 -1.35 -1.66
C LEU A 70 -10.43 -1.82 -0.25
N LEU A 71 -9.49 -1.82 0.70
CA LEU A 71 -9.76 -2.19 2.09
C LEU A 71 -10.73 -1.22 2.76
N VAL A 72 -10.49 0.08 2.62
CA VAL A 72 -11.33 1.13 3.22
C VAL A 72 -12.75 1.06 2.65
N THR A 73 -12.90 0.95 1.34
CA THR A 73 -14.22 0.83 0.71
C THR A 73 -14.97 -0.43 1.13
N ALA A 74 -14.27 -1.56 1.28
CA ALA A 74 -14.87 -2.79 1.79
C ALA A 74 -15.35 -2.64 3.25
N ILE A 75 -14.52 -2.03 4.11
CA ILE A 75 -14.85 -1.80 5.52
C ILE A 75 -16.03 -0.83 5.65
N LEU A 76 -16.02 0.30 4.94
CA LEU A 76 -17.11 1.29 4.98
C LEU A 76 -18.44 0.69 4.51
N LYS A 77 -18.40 -0.14 3.47
CA LYS A 77 -19.60 -0.84 2.98
C LYS A 77 -20.14 -1.83 4.02
N GLU A 78 -19.26 -2.52 4.73
CA GLU A 78 -19.65 -3.45 5.80
C GLU A 78 -20.29 -2.70 6.99
N PHE A 79 -19.72 -1.56 7.39
CA PHE A 79 -20.27 -0.71 8.46
C PHE A 79 -21.65 -0.14 8.08
N SER A 80 -21.80 0.37 6.86
CA SER A 80 -23.08 0.92 6.38
C SER A 80 -24.19 -0.14 6.36
N ASN A 81 -23.87 -1.37 5.92
CA ASN A 81 -24.84 -2.47 5.89
C ASN A 81 -25.31 -2.86 7.29
N LYS A 82 -24.38 -3.00 8.24
CA LYS A 82 -24.71 -3.36 9.62
C LYS A 82 -25.60 -2.33 10.30
N ASN A 83 -25.33 -1.05 10.08
CA ASN A 83 -26.12 0.03 10.67
C ASN A 83 -27.56 0.03 10.14
N PHE A 84 -27.75 -0.27 8.85
CA PHE A 84 -29.08 -0.38 8.26
C PHE A 84 -29.89 -1.54 8.87
N GLU A 85 -29.29 -2.72 9.01
CA GLU A 85 -29.96 -3.89 9.60
C GLU A 85 -30.38 -3.67 11.07
N THR A 86 -29.56 -2.96 11.85
CA THR A 86 -29.91 -2.63 13.25
C THR A 86 -31.08 -1.67 13.34
N HIS A 87 -31.16 -0.66 12.45
CA HIS A 87 -32.28 0.27 12.42
C HIS A 87 -33.58 -0.36 11.93
N VAL A 88 -33.51 -1.27 10.95
CA VAL A 88 -34.69 -2.01 10.46
C VAL A 88 -35.26 -2.94 11.53
N LYS A 89 -34.41 -3.67 12.27
CA LYS A 89 -34.88 -4.51 13.38
C LYS A 89 -35.54 -3.67 14.48
N ALA A 90 -34.87 -2.61 14.94
CA ALA A 90 -35.41 -1.76 16.01
C ALA A 90 -36.77 -1.12 15.68
N GLY A 91 -37.10 -0.88 14.40
CA GLY A 91 -38.40 -0.36 13.97
C GLY A 91 -39.48 -1.42 13.72
N LEU A 92 -39.12 -2.71 13.66
CA LEU A 92 -40.07 -3.83 13.58
C LEU A 92 -40.50 -4.33 14.98
N ASP A 93 -39.75 -3.94 16.01
CA ASP A 93 -39.96 -4.35 17.40
C ASP A 93 -40.85 -3.35 18.19
N SER A 94 -41.31 -2.27 17.53
CA SER A 94 -42.16 -1.18 18.07
C SER A 94 -43.56 -1.19 17.46
#